data_AF-A0A415FG00-F1
#
_entry.id   AF-A0A415FG00-F1
#
_cell.length_a   1.000
_cell.length_b   1.000
_cell.length_c   1.000
_cell.angle_alpha   90.00
_cell.angle_beta   90.00
_cell.angle_gamma   90.00
#
_symmetry.space_group_name_H-M   'P 1'
#
loop_
_entity.id
_entity.type
_entity.pdbx_description
1 polymer ?
#
loop_
_entity_poly.entity_id
_entity_poly.type
_entity_poly.pdbx_seq_one_letter_code
_entity_poly.pdbx_strand_id
1 'polypeptide(L)'
;MEQLYSYVPRELVTFVLVTLFSLLIGLSQRRISLKREGETTLFGTDRTFTFIGILGYLLYILDPTDMRLFMGGGAVLGLLLGLNYYVKQSQFHVFGVTTIIIALITYCMAPIVATQPSWFYVMVVVTVLLLTELKHTFTEFAQRMKNDEMITLAKFLAISGIILPMLPHKNLIPDINLTPYSIWLATVVVSGISYLSYLLKRYVFHESGTLVSGIIGGLYSSTATISVLARKSRKASEQEATDYVAAMLLAVSMMFLRFMILILIFSREIFLSIYPYLLTMAVVAAIVAWFIHSRQKRPEDQPAETEEDDSSNPLEFKVALIFAVLFVIFTFLTHYTLVYAGTGGLNLLSFVSGFSDITPFILNLLQNTGSVAALIITACSMQAIISNIMVNMFYALFFAGKGSKLRPWILGGFGVVITCNLVLLLFFYI
;
A
#
# COMPACT_ATOMS: atom_id res chain seq x y z
N MET A 1 -14.88 -32.29 -6.89
CA MET A 1 -15.03 -32.86 -5.54
C MET A 1 -16.42 -33.46 -5.35
N GLU A 2 -17.50 -32.75 -5.70
CA GLU A 2 -18.87 -33.24 -5.50
C GLU A 2 -19.23 -34.49 -6.35
N GLN A 3 -18.68 -34.63 -7.56
CA GLN A 3 -18.88 -35.83 -8.40
C GLN A 3 -18.21 -37.10 -7.83
N LEU A 4 -17.19 -37.00 -6.96
CA LEU A 4 -16.49 -38.16 -6.38
C LEU A 4 -17.33 -38.90 -5.33
N TYR A 5 -18.26 -38.20 -4.67
CA TYR A 5 -19.19 -38.80 -3.71
C TYR A 5 -20.24 -39.71 -4.36
N SER A 6 -20.33 -39.73 -5.70
CA SER A 6 -21.27 -40.60 -6.44
C SER A 6 -20.75 -42.02 -6.69
N TYR A 7 -19.43 -42.25 -6.54
CA TYR A 7 -18.80 -43.54 -6.84
C TYR A 7 -18.17 -44.23 -5.61
N VAL A 8 -18.00 -43.52 -4.48
CA VAL A 8 -17.26 -43.98 -3.30
C VAL A 8 -18.00 -43.58 -2.01
N PRO A 9 -18.06 -44.43 -0.97
CA PRO A 9 -18.69 -44.10 0.31
C PRO A 9 -18.15 -42.78 0.89
N ARG A 10 -19.07 -41.95 1.39
CA ARG A 10 -18.80 -40.60 1.90
C ARG A 10 -17.80 -40.61 3.04
N GLU A 11 -17.82 -41.66 3.85
CA GLU A 11 -16.88 -41.89 4.95
C GLU A 11 -15.44 -42.01 4.42
N LEU A 12 -15.23 -42.82 3.38
CA LEU A 12 -13.91 -43.09 2.81
C LEU A 12 -13.32 -41.83 2.16
N VAL A 13 -14.14 -41.06 1.43
CA VAL A 13 -13.71 -39.77 0.86
C VAL A 13 -13.31 -38.79 1.96
N THR A 14 -14.09 -38.70 3.04
CA THR A 14 -13.79 -37.81 4.18
C THR A 14 -12.52 -38.25 4.90
N PHE A 15 -12.33 -39.55 5.12
CA PHE A 15 -11.12 -40.11 5.72
C PHE A 15 -9.85 -39.79 4.91
N VAL A 16 -9.90 -39.99 3.58
CA VAL A 16 -8.77 -39.71 2.69
C VAL A 16 -8.43 -38.22 2.70
N LEU A 17 -9.45 -37.33 2.66
CA LEU A 17 -9.25 -35.89 2.67
C LEU A 17 -8.65 -35.40 4.00
N VAL A 18 -9.20 -35.84 5.13
CA VAL A 18 -8.66 -35.48 6.46
C VAL A 18 -7.22 -35.97 6.59
N THR A 19 -6.93 -37.21 6.21
CA THR A 19 -5.58 -37.78 6.26
C THR A 19 -4.61 -36.97 5.40
N LEU A 20 -5.00 -36.63 4.17
CA LEU A 20 -4.17 -35.87 3.24
C LEU A 20 -3.90 -34.44 3.74
N PHE A 21 -4.92 -33.73 4.23
CA PHE A 21 -4.75 -32.37 4.76
C PHE A 21 -3.91 -32.36 6.05
N SER A 22 -4.15 -33.30 6.96
CA SER A 22 -3.37 -33.44 8.19
C SER A 22 -1.91 -33.81 7.91
N LEU A 23 -1.65 -34.61 6.86
CA LEU A 23 -0.31 -34.92 6.39
C LEU A 23 0.39 -33.67 5.80
N LEU A 24 -0.29 -32.89 4.97
CA LEU A 24 0.27 -31.64 4.42
C LEU A 24 0.65 -30.65 5.54
N ILE A 25 -0.22 -30.47 6.53
CA ILE A 25 0.05 -29.64 7.71
C ILE A 25 1.26 -30.21 8.48
N GLY A 26 1.30 -31.53 8.69
CA GLY A 26 2.42 -32.20 9.36
C GLY A 26 3.76 -32.04 8.64
N LEU A 27 3.79 -32.12 7.31
CA LEU A 27 4.99 -31.91 6.50
C LEU A 27 5.51 -30.47 6.61
N SER A 28 4.62 -29.48 6.61
CA SER A 28 4.99 -28.07 6.81
C SER A 28 5.62 -27.82 8.18
N GLN A 29 5.06 -28.43 9.23
CA GLN A 29 5.59 -28.33 10.60
C GLN A 29 6.94 -29.04 10.75
N ARG A 30 7.10 -30.23 10.15
CA ARG A 30 8.36 -30.98 10.17
C ARG A 30 9.49 -30.17 9.55
N ARG A 31 9.25 -29.53 8.39
CA ARG A 31 10.24 -28.66 7.73
C ARG A 31 10.72 -27.53 8.65
N ILE A 32 9.82 -26.93 9.43
CA ILE A 32 10.14 -25.84 10.35
C ILE A 32 10.88 -26.34 11.60
N SER A 33 10.45 -27.48 12.17
CA SER A 33 11.10 -28.10 13.32
C SER A 33 12.54 -28.52 13.01
N LEU A 34 12.77 -29.16 11.86
CA LEU A 34 14.12 -29.54 11.39
C LEU A 34 15.06 -28.32 11.26
N LYS A 35 14.53 -27.16 10.88
CA LYS A 35 15.33 -25.93 10.72
C LYS A 35 15.69 -25.26 12.05
N ARG A 36 14.98 -25.56 13.15
CA ARG A 36 15.16 -24.91 14.47
C ARG A 36 15.77 -25.80 15.54
N GLU A 37 15.40 -27.08 15.59
CA GLU A 37 15.69 -27.96 16.73
C GLU A 37 16.68 -29.09 16.40
N GLY A 38 17.05 -29.27 15.13
CA GLY A 38 17.84 -30.43 14.69
C GLY A 38 17.05 -31.74 14.80
N GLU A 39 17.66 -32.88 14.48
CA GLU A 39 16.99 -34.20 14.44
C GLU A 39 16.55 -34.74 15.82
N THR A 40 16.84 -34.04 16.92
CA THR A 40 16.80 -34.60 18.28
C THR A 40 15.42 -34.55 18.96
N THR A 41 14.42 -33.89 18.37
CA THR A 41 13.05 -33.86 18.91
C THR A 41 12.07 -34.64 18.02
N LEU A 42 11.74 -35.88 18.40
CA LEU A 42 10.78 -36.73 17.67
C LEU A 42 9.31 -36.24 17.75
N PHE A 43 8.98 -35.34 18.67
CA PHE A 43 7.61 -34.85 18.84
C PHE A 43 7.36 -33.64 17.90
N GLY A 44 6.69 -33.90 16.78
CA GLY A 44 6.46 -32.92 15.72
C GLY A 44 6.66 -33.45 14.29
N THR A 45 6.69 -34.79 14.10
CA THR A 45 6.82 -35.39 12.77
C THR A 45 5.51 -35.30 11.98
N ASP A 46 5.62 -35.37 10.65
CA ASP A 46 4.52 -35.52 9.69
C ASP A 46 3.44 -36.54 10.11
N ARG A 47 3.85 -37.62 10.77
CA ARG A 47 2.97 -38.66 11.31
C ARG A 47 2.12 -38.19 12.49
N THR A 48 2.62 -37.34 13.39
CA THR A 48 1.89 -36.90 14.58
C THR A 48 0.63 -36.11 14.20
N PHE A 49 0.77 -35.11 13.32
CA PHE A 49 -0.37 -34.33 12.83
C PHE A 49 -1.36 -35.18 12.03
N THR A 50 -0.85 -36.11 11.22
CA THR A 50 -1.69 -37.09 10.50
C THR A 50 -2.52 -37.93 11.46
N PHE A 51 -1.91 -38.45 12.53
CA PHE A 51 -2.61 -39.22 13.55
C PHE A 51 -3.61 -38.39 14.36
N ILE A 52 -3.32 -37.10 14.61
CA ILE A 52 -4.26 -36.19 15.27
C ILE A 52 -5.50 -35.98 14.40
N GLY A 53 -5.33 -35.81 13.09
CA GLY A 53 -6.45 -35.70 12.14
C GLY A 53 -7.28 -36.99 12.07
N ILE A 54 -6.61 -38.15 11.99
CA ILE A 54 -7.27 -39.47 12.00
C ILE A 54 -8.03 -39.68 13.32
N LEU A 55 -7.44 -39.32 14.46
CA LEU A 55 -8.08 -39.42 15.77
C LEU A 55 -9.32 -38.53 15.85
N GLY A 56 -9.24 -37.29 15.37
CA GLY A 56 -10.39 -36.39 15.29
C GLY A 56 -11.51 -36.94 14.41
N TYR A 57 -11.16 -37.60 13.30
CA TYR A 57 -12.13 -38.27 12.43
C TYR A 57 -12.80 -39.49 13.09
N LEU A 58 -12.03 -40.35 13.73
CA LEU A 58 -12.56 -41.53 14.44
C LEU A 58 -13.51 -41.14 15.57
N LEU A 59 -13.15 -40.13 16.36
CA LEU A 59 -14.00 -39.67 17.47
C LEU A 59 -15.24 -38.93 17.00
N TYR A 60 -15.18 -38.27 15.84
CA TYR A 60 -16.33 -37.60 15.24
C TYR A 60 -17.35 -38.60 14.65
N ILE A 61 -16.90 -39.66 13.96
CA ILE A 61 -17.81 -40.64 13.36
C ILE A 61 -18.47 -41.57 14.39
N LEU A 62 -17.83 -41.78 15.55
CA LEU A 62 -18.36 -42.60 16.64
C LEU A 62 -19.56 -41.97 17.37
N ASP A 63 -19.64 -40.64 17.41
CA ASP A 63 -20.75 -39.89 18.03
C ASP A 63 -20.99 -38.57 17.29
N PRO A 64 -21.62 -38.64 16.10
CA PRO A 64 -21.85 -37.46 15.26
C PRO A 64 -22.98 -36.56 15.78
N THR A 65 -23.82 -37.04 16.70
CA THR A 65 -25.00 -36.31 17.20
C THR A 65 -24.79 -35.60 18.52
N ASP A 66 -24.17 -36.25 19.51
CA ASP A 66 -23.94 -35.65 20.83
C ASP A 66 -22.55 -35.00 20.93
N MET A 67 -21.62 -35.33 20.02
CA MET A 67 -20.25 -34.78 19.94
C MET A 67 -19.43 -34.92 21.23
N ARG A 68 -19.86 -35.75 22.17
CA ARG A 68 -19.26 -35.87 23.51
C ARG A 68 -17.90 -36.53 23.43
N LEU A 69 -17.77 -37.55 22.59
CA LEU A 69 -16.51 -38.24 22.33
C LEU A 69 -15.49 -37.35 21.63
N PHE A 70 -15.93 -36.52 20.68
CA PHE A 70 -15.06 -35.55 20.00
C PHE A 70 -14.59 -34.44 20.96
N MET A 71 -15.48 -33.88 21.80
CA MET A 71 -15.09 -32.88 22.79
C MET A 71 -14.19 -33.46 23.89
N GLY A 72 -14.50 -34.67 24.38
CA GLY A 72 -13.69 -35.37 25.38
C GLY A 72 -12.29 -35.70 24.85
N GLY A 73 -12.18 -36.21 23.63
CA GLY A 73 -10.90 -36.46 22.98
C GLY A 73 -10.10 -35.18 22.75
N GLY A 74 -10.77 -34.07 22.38
CA GLY A 74 -10.14 -32.77 22.24
C GLY A 74 -9.59 -32.23 23.56
N ALA A 75 -10.31 -32.42 24.67
CA ALA A 75 -9.85 -32.03 26.01
C ALA A 75 -8.62 -32.83 26.46
N VAL A 76 -8.64 -34.16 26.24
CA VAL A 76 -7.50 -35.03 26.55
C VAL A 76 -6.29 -34.66 25.68
N LEU A 77 -6.50 -34.46 24.38
CA LEU A 77 -5.45 -34.03 23.45
C LEU A 77 -4.88 -32.67 23.86
N GLY A 78 -5.72 -31.70 24.20
CA GLY A 78 -5.31 -30.38 24.69
C GLY A 78 -4.47 -30.47 25.96
N LEU A 79 -4.85 -31.35 26.90
CA LEU A 79 -4.10 -31.58 28.14
C LEU A 79 -2.74 -32.24 27.85
N LEU A 80 -2.69 -33.25 26.98
CA LEU A 80 -1.44 -33.90 26.57
C LEU A 80 -0.49 -32.92 25.86
N LEU A 81 -1.01 -32.08 24.96
CA LEU A 81 -0.23 -31.04 24.28
C LEU A 81 0.24 -29.95 25.25
N GLY A 82 -0.60 -29.57 26.22
CA GLY A 82 -0.25 -28.62 27.28
C GLY A 82 0.86 -29.14 28.20
N LEU A 83 0.79 -30.41 28.62
CA LEU A 83 1.85 -31.07 29.39
C LEU A 83 3.15 -31.15 28.58
N ASN A 84 3.06 -31.54 27.30
CA ASN A 84 4.23 -31.59 26.42
C ASN A 84 4.88 -30.21 26.29
N TYR A 85 4.07 -29.15 26.13
CA TYR A 85 4.56 -27.78 26.09
C TYR A 85 5.24 -27.37 27.39
N TYR A 86 4.66 -27.67 28.54
CA TYR A 86 5.25 -27.35 29.85
C TYR A 86 6.61 -28.03 30.05
N VAL A 87 6.70 -29.33 29.73
CA VAL A 87 7.96 -30.08 29.80
C VAL A 87 9.01 -29.52 28.83
N LYS A 88 8.60 -29.23 27.59
CA LYS A 88 9.50 -28.69 26.56
C LYS A 88 9.99 -27.27 26.91
N GLN A 89 9.12 -26.44 27.50
CA GLN A 89 9.47 -25.13 28.03
C GLN A 89 10.50 -25.25 29.17
N SER A 90 10.30 -26.19 30.10
CA SER A 90 11.17 -26.37 31.27
C SER A 90 12.55 -26.94 30.93
N GLN A 91 12.68 -27.77 29.89
CA GLN A 91 13.95 -28.41 29.54
C GLN A 91 14.73 -27.70 28.44
N PHE A 92 14.05 -27.12 27.45
CA PHE A 92 14.70 -26.61 26.24
C PHE A 92 14.54 -25.09 26.05
N HIS A 93 13.80 -24.39 26.92
CA HIS A 93 13.50 -22.94 26.80
C HIS A 93 12.96 -22.53 25.41
N VAL A 94 12.33 -23.46 24.68
CA VAL A 94 11.73 -23.18 23.37
C VAL A 94 10.28 -22.71 23.56
N PHE A 95 10.00 -21.48 23.17
CA PHE A 95 8.67 -20.88 23.24
C PHE A 95 7.96 -20.98 21.88
N GLY A 96 6.80 -21.66 21.83
CA GLY A 96 6.11 -21.93 20.57
C GLY A 96 4.68 -22.46 20.72
N VAL A 97 3.75 -21.64 21.19
CA VAL A 97 2.32 -21.99 21.31
C VAL A 97 1.66 -22.27 19.95
N THR A 98 2.23 -21.74 18.86
CA THR A 98 1.70 -21.89 17.49
C THR A 98 1.52 -23.36 17.08
N THR A 99 2.43 -24.25 17.49
CA THR A 99 2.38 -25.68 17.12
C THR A 99 1.21 -26.39 17.81
N ILE A 100 0.87 -25.99 19.03
CA ILE A 100 -0.29 -26.51 19.77
C ILE A 100 -1.59 -26.08 19.10
N ILE A 101 -1.69 -24.80 18.71
CA ILE A 101 -2.86 -24.26 18.02
C ILE A 101 -3.07 -24.99 16.69
N ILE A 102 -2.01 -25.23 15.91
CA ILE A 102 -2.08 -25.93 14.63
C ILE A 102 -2.49 -27.40 14.83
N ALA A 103 -2.05 -28.04 15.91
CA ALA A 103 -2.47 -29.41 16.25
C ALA A 103 -3.97 -29.47 16.58
N LEU A 104 -4.49 -28.49 17.33
CA LEU A 104 -5.92 -28.37 17.61
C LEU A 104 -6.75 -28.08 16.35
N ILE A 105 -6.26 -27.21 15.46
CA ILE A 105 -6.91 -26.96 14.16
C ILE A 105 -6.94 -28.25 13.32
N THR A 106 -5.86 -29.02 13.34
CA THR A 106 -5.77 -30.32 12.63
C THR A 106 -6.76 -31.34 13.18
N TYR A 107 -6.97 -31.36 14.50
CA TYR A 107 -7.99 -32.19 15.15
C TYR A 107 -9.42 -31.80 14.71
N CYS A 108 -9.69 -30.50 14.62
CA CYS A 108 -10.96 -29.95 14.15
C CYS A 108 -11.23 -30.14 12.66
N MET A 109 -10.27 -30.65 11.88
CA MET A 109 -10.42 -30.78 10.43
C MET A 109 -11.52 -31.77 10.04
N ALA A 110 -11.71 -32.84 10.83
CA ALA A 110 -12.70 -33.88 10.55
C ALA A 110 -14.15 -33.38 10.49
N PRO A 111 -14.69 -32.69 11.51
CA PRO A 111 -16.06 -32.15 11.42
C PRO A 111 -16.20 -31.08 10.35
N ILE A 112 -15.14 -30.30 10.07
CA ILE A 112 -15.16 -29.27 9.02
C ILE A 112 -15.29 -29.91 7.64
N VAL A 113 -14.52 -30.95 7.32
CA VAL A 113 -14.61 -31.67 6.03
C VAL A 113 -15.97 -32.38 5.87
N ALA A 114 -16.54 -32.88 6.96
CA ALA A 114 -17.82 -33.60 6.93
C ALA A 114 -19.05 -32.68 6.74
N THR A 115 -19.01 -31.46 7.32
CA THR A 115 -20.18 -30.57 7.40
C THR A 115 -20.13 -29.36 6.48
N GLN A 116 -18.94 -28.86 6.13
CA GLN A 116 -18.77 -27.60 5.40
C GLN A 116 -18.56 -27.83 3.89
N PRO A 117 -18.91 -26.84 3.05
CA PRO A 117 -18.67 -26.91 1.61
C PRO A 117 -17.17 -26.98 1.26
N SER A 118 -16.88 -27.52 0.08
CA SER A 118 -15.50 -27.83 -0.33
C SER A 118 -14.54 -26.64 -0.36
N TRP A 119 -15.03 -25.46 -0.73
CA TRP A 119 -14.21 -24.25 -0.74
C TRP A 119 -13.76 -23.83 0.66
N PHE A 120 -14.57 -24.08 1.70
CA PHE A 120 -14.28 -23.61 3.06
C PHE A 120 -13.16 -24.41 3.71
N TYR A 121 -13.22 -25.74 3.68
CA TYR A 121 -12.17 -26.56 4.28
C TYR A 121 -10.84 -26.44 3.52
N VAL A 122 -10.88 -26.26 2.20
CA VAL A 122 -9.67 -25.98 1.41
C VAL A 122 -9.08 -24.63 1.81
N MET A 123 -9.90 -23.58 1.98
CA MET A 123 -9.44 -22.27 2.44
C MET A 123 -8.73 -22.37 3.80
N VAL A 124 -9.31 -23.07 4.76
CA VAL A 124 -8.72 -23.25 6.10
C VAL A 124 -7.34 -23.90 6.01
N VAL A 125 -7.19 -24.99 5.25
CA VAL A 125 -5.90 -25.68 5.08
C VAL A 125 -4.87 -24.77 4.42
N VAL A 126 -5.25 -24.09 3.33
CA VAL A 126 -4.35 -23.17 2.62
C VAL A 126 -3.91 -22.02 3.54
N THR A 127 -4.81 -21.44 4.32
CA THR A 127 -4.46 -20.36 5.27
C THR A 127 -3.52 -20.85 6.36
N VAL A 128 -3.77 -22.02 6.96
CA VAL A 128 -2.89 -22.60 7.99
C VAL A 128 -1.50 -22.86 7.43
N LEU A 129 -1.40 -23.43 6.22
CA LEU A 129 -0.11 -23.68 5.55
C LEU A 129 0.63 -22.36 5.25
N LEU A 130 -0.04 -21.37 4.65
CA LEU A 130 0.56 -20.07 4.34
C LEU A 130 1.05 -19.35 5.60
N LEU A 131 0.24 -19.28 6.66
CA LEU A 131 0.64 -18.63 7.92
C LEU A 131 1.81 -19.36 8.59
N THR A 132 1.86 -20.68 8.46
CA THR A 132 2.94 -21.50 8.99
C THR A 132 4.26 -21.22 8.27
N GLU A 133 4.24 -21.11 6.94
CA GLU A 133 5.44 -20.81 6.13
C GLU A 133 5.91 -19.35 6.28
N LEU A 134 4.98 -18.40 6.34
CA LEU A 134 5.29 -16.96 6.42
C LEU A 134 5.79 -16.50 7.81
N LYS A 135 5.81 -17.38 8.82
CA LYS A 135 6.24 -17.04 10.19
C LYS A 135 7.64 -16.39 10.22
N HIS A 136 8.58 -16.88 9.42
CA HIS A 136 9.94 -16.32 9.37
C HIS A 136 9.91 -14.89 8.82
N THR A 137 9.20 -14.68 7.72
CA THR A 137 9.03 -13.38 7.08
C THR A 137 8.38 -12.37 8.02
N PHE A 138 7.34 -12.77 8.77
CA PHE A 138 6.72 -11.89 9.77
C PHE A 138 7.66 -11.56 10.93
N THR A 139 8.47 -12.52 11.39
CA THR A 139 9.41 -12.29 12.50
C THR A 139 10.55 -11.37 12.06
N GLU A 140 11.13 -11.60 10.88
CA GLU A 140 12.14 -10.72 10.30
C GLU A 140 11.60 -9.33 10.01
N PHE A 141 10.37 -9.23 9.49
CA PHE A 141 9.72 -7.95 9.25
C PHE A 141 9.47 -7.20 10.57
N ALA A 142 9.01 -7.89 11.62
CA ALA A 142 8.84 -7.32 12.94
C ALA A 142 10.16 -6.87 13.57
N GLN A 143 11.26 -7.62 13.37
CA GLN A 143 12.60 -7.24 13.84
C GLN A 143 13.22 -6.08 13.04
N ARG A 144 12.91 -5.96 11.75
CA ARG A 144 13.37 -4.87 10.88
C ARG A 144 12.57 -3.57 11.09
N MET A 145 11.34 -3.65 11.62
CA MET A 145 10.58 -2.46 11.98
C MET A 145 11.14 -1.81 13.25
N LYS A 146 11.57 -0.56 13.14
CA LYS A 146 11.95 0.23 14.32
C LYS A 146 10.70 0.44 15.20
N ASN A 147 10.90 0.55 16.52
CA ASN A 147 9.80 0.79 17.46
C ASN A 147 8.97 2.04 17.08
N ASP A 148 9.62 3.08 16.55
CA ASP A 148 8.94 4.31 16.12
C ASP A 148 7.99 4.09 14.92
N GLU A 149 8.30 3.14 14.03
CA GLU A 149 7.43 2.80 12.89
C GLU A 149 6.15 2.12 13.37
N MET A 150 6.26 1.22 14.35
CA MET A 150 5.10 0.52 14.90
C MET A 150 4.14 1.50 15.60
N ILE A 151 4.69 2.46 16.36
CA ILE A 151 3.90 3.54 16.95
C ILE A 151 3.23 4.39 15.86
N THR A 152 3.94 4.67 14.78
CA THR A 152 3.44 5.51 13.70
C THR A 152 2.33 4.81 12.89
N LEU A 153 2.51 3.52 12.58
CA LEU A 153 1.48 2.67 11.99
C LEU A 153 0.24 2.57 12.89
N ALA A 154 0.43 2.38 14.21
CA ALA A 154 -0.67 2.33 15.16
C ALA A 154 -1.45 3.66 15.22
N LYS A 155 -0.74 4.81 15.20
CA LYS A 155 -1.38 6.13 15.09
C LYS A 155 -2.18 6.26 13.81
N PHE A 156 -1.63 5.85 12.67
CA PHE A 156 -2.36 5.88 11.40
C PHE A 156 -3.60 4.98 11.40
N LEU A 157 -3.50 3.77 11.95
CA LEU A 157 -4.64 2.86 12.11
C LEU A 157 -5.71 3.42 13.07
N ALA A 158 -5.32 4.12 14.14
CA ALA A 158 -6.27 4.81 15.00
C ALA A 158 -6.98 5.96 14.27
N ILE A 159 -6.23 6.77 13.51
CA ILE A 159 -6.79 7.90 12.74
C ILE A 159 -7.74 7.40 11.63
N SER A 160 -7.37 6.34 10.92
CA SER A 160 -8.13 5.80 9.78
C SER A 160 -9.22 4.81 10.15
N GLY A 161 -8.99 3.95 11.14
CA GLY A 161 -9.89 2.87 11.53
C GLY A 161 -10.80 3.19 12.71
N ILE A 162 -10.43 4.14 13.57
CA ILE A 162 -11.24 4.52 14.75
C ILE A 162 -11.83 5.92 14.56
N ILE A 163 -11.01 6.94 14.29
CA ILE A 163 -11.48 8.33 14.24
C ILE A 163 -12.35 8.57 13.00
N LEU A 164 -11.85 8.20 11.81
CA LEU A 164 -12.57 8.43 10.54
C LEU A 164 -14.03 7.91 10.53
N PRO A 165 -14.34 6.66 10.92
CA PRO A 165 -15.72 6.18 10.92
C PRO A 165 -16.60 6.82 12.00
N MET A 166 -16.01 7.41 13.05
CA MET A 166 -16.76 8.13 14.09
C MET A 166 -17.12 9.57 13.68
N LEU A 167 -16.52 10.10 12.61
CA LEU A 167 -16.75 11.48 12.20
C LEU A 167 -18.12 11.66 11.53
N PRO A 168 -18.85 12.75 11.83
CA PRO A 168 -20.16 12.98 11.25
C PRO A 168 -20.07 13.28 9.76
N HIS A 169 -21.07 12.82 9.01
CA HIS A 169 -21.28 13.13 7.59
C HIS A 169 -22.13 14.39 7.37
N LYS A 170 -22.30 15.22 8.41
CA LYS A 170 -23.06 16.46 8.32
C LYS A 170 -22.14 17.60 7.91
N ASN A 171 -22.63 18.50 7.05
CA ASN A 171 -21.91 19.70 6.67
C ASN A 171 -21.67 20.57 7.90
N LEU A 172 -20.42 21.03 8.08
CA LEU A 172 -20.04 21.94 9.17
C LEU A 172 -20.67 23.32 9.01
N ILE A 173 -20.85 23.76 7.77
CA ILE A 173 -21.36 25.08 7.41
C ILE A 173 -22.53 24.87 6.45
N PRO A 174 -23.70 25.47 6.72
CA PRO A 174 -24.81 25.49 5.76
C PRO A 174 -24.32 26.01 4.39
N ASP A 175 -24.79 25.41 3.30
CA ASP A 175 -24.42 25.75 1.90
C ASP A 175 -23.01 25.36 1.44
N ILE A 176 -22.13 24.88 2.33
CA ILE A 176 -20.81 24.32 1.97
C ILE A 176 -20.81 22.81 2.17
N ASN A 177 -20.51 22.04 1.12
CA ASN A 177 -20.31 20.58 1.19
C ASN A 177 -18.98 20.23 1.86
N LEU A 178 -18.84 20.61 3.12
CA LEU A 178 -17.68 20.38 3.96
C LEU A 178 -18.08 19.54 5.17
N THR A 179 -17.92 18.23 5.08
CA THR A 179 -18.13 17.33 6.21
C THR A 179 -16.81 17.04 6.93
N PRO A 180 -16.80 16.85 8.26
CA PRO A 180 -15.61 16.40 8.97
C PRO A 180 -15.07 15.08 8.39
N TYR A 181 -15.97 14.17 8.02
CA TYR A 181 -15.62 12.93 7.36
C TYR A 181 -14.86 13.15 6.03
N SER A 182 -15.33 14.06 5.19
CA SER A 182 -14.73 14.44 3.89
C SER A 182 -13.28 14.94 4.01
N ILE A 183 -13.03 15.85 4.95
CA ILE A 183 -11.69 16.41 5.23
C ILE A 183 -10.77 15.29 5.72
N TRP A 184 -11.27 14.47 6.64
CA TRP A 184 -10.49 13.43 7.28
C TRP A 184 -10.18 12.28 6.33
N LEU A 185 -11.13 11.91 5.47
CA LEU A 185 -10.96 10.91 4.42
C LEU A 185 -9.86 11.34 3.45
N ALA A 186 -9.90 12.59 2.97
CA ALA A 186 -8.86 13.15 2.10
C ALA A 186 -7.47 13.06 2.76
N THR A 187 -7.40 13.43 4.04
CA THR A 187 -6.15 13.39 4.82
C THR A 187 -5.64 11.96 4.99
N VAL A 188 -6.50 11.01 5.36
CA VAL A 188 -6.14 9.60 5.56
C VAL A 188 -5.66 8.95 4.26
N VAL A 189 -6.35 9.18 3.14
CA VAL A 189 -5.97 8.60 1.85
C VAL A 189 -4.61 9.13 1.39
N VAL A 190 -4.39 10.44 1.49
CA VAL A 190 -3.12 11.05 1.10
C VAL A 190 -1.97 10.61 2.01
N SER A 191 -2.17 10.64 3.33
CA SER A 191 -1.19 10.15 4.28
C SER A 191 -0.89 8.66 4.11
N GLY A 192 -1.89 7.85 3.74
CA GLY A 192 -1.72 6.42 3.47
C GLY A 192 -0.83 6.15 2.25
N ILE A 193 -1.08 6.84 1.13
CA ILE A 193 -0.24 6.74 -0.07
C ILE A 193 1.19 7.20 0.23
N SER A 194 1.32 8.33 0.94
CA SER A 194 2.60 8.88 1.38
C SER A 194 3.39 7.91 2.27
N TYR A 195 2.72 7.30 3.25
CA TYR A 195 3.36 6.34 4.15
C TYR A 195 3.77 5.07 3.44
N LEU A 196 2.92 4.55 2.55
CA LEU A 196 3.25 3.36 1.76
C LEU A 196 4.46 3.62 0.86
N SER A 197 4.55 4.81 0.26
CA SER A 197 5.69 5.23 -0.55
C SER A 197 6.97 5.31 0.29
N TYR A 198 6.88 5.88 1.49
CA TYR A 198 7.98 5.91 2.45
C TYR A 198 8.44 4.51 2.86
N LEU A 199 7.51 3.63 3.22
CA LEU A 199 7.82 2.24 3.56
C LEU A 199 8.46 1.50 2.37
N LEU A 200 7.99 1.74 1.15
CA LEU A 200 8.61 1.17 -0.05
C LEU A 200 10.06 1.64 -0.20
N LYS A 201 10.32 2.95 -0.09
CA LYS A 201 11.69 3.50 -0.13
C LYS A 201 12.57 2.85 0.95
N ARG A 202 12.05 2.83 2.17
CA ARG A 202 12.78 2.41 3.36
C ARG A 202 12.93 0.89 3.51
N TYR A 203 12.08 0.04 2.96
CA TYR A 203 12.17 -1.41 3.21
C TYR A 203 12.41 -2.24 1.96
N VAL A 204 11.97 -1.77 0.79
CA VAL A 204 12.13 -2.50 -0.48
C VAL A 204 13.30 -1.94 -1.28
N PHE A 205 13.53 -0.62 -1.20
CA PHE A 205 14.40 0.13 -2.11
C PHE A 205 15.53 0.87 -1.36
N HIS A 206 16.14 0.24 -0.35
CA HIS A 206 17.14 0.87 0.54
C HIS A 206 18.39 1.38 -0.18
N GLU A 207 18.87 0.68 -1.21
CA GLU A 207 20.11 0.99 -1.96
C GLU A 207 19.81 1.42 -3.40
N SER A 208 18.71 2.16 -3.59
CA SER A 208 18.25 2.41 -4.95
C SER A 208 18.86 3.68 -5.54
N GLY A 209 19.25 3.60 -6.81
CA GLY A 209 19.79 4.73 -7.56
C GLY A 209 18.84 5.94 -7.63
N THR A 210 19.37 7.08 -8.05
CA THR A 210 18.68 8.38 -8.13
C THR A 210 17.31 8.33 -8.82
N LEU A 211 17.16 7.51 -9.87
CA LEU A 211 15.90 7.30 -10.59
C LEU A 211 14.79 6.72 -9.71
N VAL A 212 15.11 5.71 -8.90
CA VAL A 212 14.13 5.06 -8.01
C VAL A 212 13.73 6.00 -6.89
N SER A 213 14.67 6.82 -6.39
CA SER A 213 14.37 7.91 -5.45
C SER A 213 13.37 8.91 -6.05
N GLY A 214 13.51 9.23 -7.35
CA GLY A 214 12.53 10.03 -8.10
C GLY A 214 11.14 9.39 -8.19
N ILE A 215 11.07 8.08 -8.50
CA ILE A 215 9.81 7.33 -8.60
C ILE A 215 9.09 7.30 -7.24
N ILE A 216 9.77 6.81 -6.21
CA ILE A 216 9.15 6.60 -4.89
C ILE A 216 8.87 7.95 -4.21
N GLY A 217 9.81 8.90 -4.33
CA GLY A 217 9.61 10.26 -3.85
C GLY A 217 8.45 10.95 -4.57
N GLY A 218 8.28 10.75 -5.88
CA GLY A 218 7.17 11.32 -6.65
C GLY A 218 5.79 10.84 -6.20
N LEU A 219 5.68 9.58 -5.75
CA LEU A 219 4.45 9.07 -5.11
C LEU A 219 4.14 9.80 -3.79
N TYR A 220 5.17 10.12 -3.00
CA TYR A 220 5.01 10.89 -1.76
C TYR A 220 4.70 12.37 -2.01
N SER A 221 5.54 13.05 -2.78
CA SER A 221 5.42 14.46 -3.16
C SER A 221 6.41 14.77 -4.28
N SER A 222 5.89 15.11 -5.47
CA SER A 222 6.73 15.55 -6.59
C SER A 222 7.52 16.81 -6.24
N THR A 223 6.91 17.80 -5.58
CA THR A 223 7.55 19.07 -5.23
C THR A 223 8.69 18.90 -4.24
N ALA A 224 8.50 18.09 -3.18
CA ALA A 224 9.56 17.80 -2.22
C ALA A 224 10.71 17.04 -2.89
N THR A 225 10.38 16.01 -3.68
CA THR A 225 11.36 15.19 -4.38
C THR A 225 12.17 16.01 -5.38
N ILE A 226 11.51 16.83 -6.19
CA ILE A 226 12.16 17.71 -7.16
C ILE A 226 13.08 18.72 -6.46
N SER A 227 12.64 19.30 -5.34
CA SER A 227 13.46 20.25 -4.57
C SER A 227 14.71 19.60 -3.98
N VAL A 228 14.57 18.39 -3.41
CA VAL A 228 15.69 17.62 -2.84
C VAL A 228 16.66 17.18 -3.94
N LEU A 229 16.17 16.60 -5.03
CA LEU A 229 16.99 16.18 -6.17
C LEU A 229 17.69 17.37 -6.82
N ALA A 230 17.00 18.50 -7.00
CA ALA A 230 17.59 19.71 -7.55
C ALA A 230 18.70 20.27 -6.64
N ARG A 231 18.52 20.24 -5.31
CA ARG A 231 19.57 20.65 -4.37
C ARG A 231 20.78 19.72 -4.40
N LYS A 232 20.56 18.39 -4.47
CA LYS A 232 21.64 17.39 -4.61
C LYS A 232 22.41 17.58 -5.92
N SER A 233 21.70 17.89 -7.01
CA SER A 233 22.30 18.09 -8.34
C SER A 233 23.34 19.23 -8.41
N ARG A 234 23.39 20.14 -7.42
CA ARG A 234 24.42 21.20 -7.34
C ARG A 234 25.85 20.67 -7.18
N LYS A 235 26.00 19.50 -6.55
CA LYS A 235 27.31 18.88 -6.26
C LYS A 235 27.69 17.80 -7.27
N ALA A 236 26.76 17.43 -8.15
CA ALA A 236 26.91 16.31 -9.07
C ALA A 236 27.74 16.69 -10.30
N SER A 237 28.47 15.72 -10.85
CA SER A 237 29.17 15.87 -12.13
C SER A 237 28.19 16.07 -13.28
N GLU A 238 28.62 16.72 -14.38
CA GLU A 238 27.77 17.02 -15.55
C GLU A 238 27.08 15.78 -16.15
N GLN A 239 27.67 14.61 -15.98
CA GLN A 239 27.11 13.32 -16.42
C GLN A 239 25.99 12.83 -15.49
N GLU A 240 26.20 12.82 -14.17
CA GLU A 240 25.19 12.46 -13.15
C GLU A 240 24.01 13.44 -13.14
N ALA A 241 24.27 14.67 -13.57
CA ALA A 241 23.29 15.75 -13.62
C ALA A 241 22.04 15.36 -14.44
N THR A 242 22.23 14.64 -15.56
CA THR A 242 21.12 14.16 -16.39
C THR A 242 20.23 13.12 -15.68
N ASP A 243 20.79 12.30 -14.79
CA ASP A 243 20.01 11.35 -13.99
C ASP A 243 19.14 12.04 -12.95
N TYR A 244 19.61 13.15 -12.36
CA TYR A 244 18.76 13.96 -11.49
C TYR A 244 17.57 14.55 -12.25
N VAL A 245 17.75 15.00 -13.50
CA VAL A 245 16.64 15.51 -14.33
C VAL A 245 15.69 14.39 -14.73
N ALA A 246 16.20 13.24 -15.14
CA ALA A 246 15.37 12.07 -15.43
C ALA A 246 14.58 11.63 -14.18
N ALA A 247 15.20 11.58 -13.00
CA ALA A 247 14.54 11.26 -11.75
C ALA A 247 13.48 12.30 -11.35
N MET A 248 13.73 13.60 -11.59
CA MET A 248 12.73 14.66 -11.40
C MET A 248 11.52 14.49 -12.32
N LEU A 249 11.73 14.12 -13.59
CA LEU A 249 10.64 13.85 -14.53
C LEU A 249 9.88 12.56 -14.20
N LEU A 250 10.57 11.53 -13.70
CA LEU A 250 9.92 10.34 -13.14
C LEU A 250 9.07 10.70 -11.92
N ALA A 251 9.50 11.65 -11.08
CA ALA A 251 8.67 12.14 -9.98
C ALA A 251 7.37 12.81 -10.49
N VAL A 252 7.45 13.56 -11.60
CA VAL A 252 6.26 14.12 -12.29
C VAL A 252 5.38 13.01 -12.88
N SER A 253 5.97 11.97 -13.49
CA SER A 253 5.22 10.80 -13.96
C SER A 253 4.43 10.13 -12.83
N MET A 254 5.06 9.91 -11.68
CA MET A 254 4.43 9.28 -10.52
C MET A 254 3.35 10.16 -9.88
N MET A 255 3.47 11.49 -9.98
CA MET A 255 2.40 12.40 -9.58
C MET A 255 1.11 12.17 -10.38
N PHE A 256 1.19 11.94 -11.70
CA PHE A 256 0.02 11.64 -12.52
C PHE A 256 -0.64 10.31 -12.10
N LEU A 257 0.17 9.27 -11.84
CA LEU A 257 -0.33 7.98 -11.34
C LEU A 257 -0.97 8.13 -9.95
N ARG A 258 -0.38 8.94 -9.06
CA ARG A 258 -0.96 9.26 -7.77
C ARG A 258 -2.33 9.94 -7.92
N PHE A 259 -2.47 10.93 -8.80
CA PHE A 259 -3.78 11.55 -9.02
C PHE A 259 -4.79 10.57 -9.61
N MET A 260 -4.36 9.67 -10.48
CA MET A 260 -5.23 8.61 -11.01
C MET A 260 -5.79 7.72 -9.88
N ILE A 261 -4.96 7.33 -8.91
CA ILE A 261 -5.38 6.57 -7.71
C ILE A 261 -6.33 7.40 -6.85
N LEU A 262 -5.98 8.66 -6.57
CA LEU A 262 -6.83 9.54 -5.75
C LEU A 262 -8.20 9.76 -6.39
N ILE A 263 -8.24 10.11 -7.67
CA ILE A 263 -9.50 10.37 -8.38
C ILE A 263 -10.36 9.11 -8.43
N LEU A 264 -9.78 7.93 -8.64
CA LEU A 264 -10.50 6.66 -8.63
C LEU A 264 -11.20 6.39 -7.28
N ILE A 265 -10.54 6.72 -6.16
CA ILE A 265 -11.08 6.51 -4.80
C ILE A 265 -12.27 7.45 -4.54
N PHE A 266 -12.21 8.70 -4.99
CA PHE A 266 -13.21 9.71 -4.66
C PHE A 266 -14.37 9.81 -5.68
N SER A 267 -14.12 9.61 -6.97
CA SER A 267 -15.15 9.67 -8.00
C SER A 267 -14.80 8.83 -9.24
N ARG A 268 -15.52 7.72 -9.41
CA ARG A 268 -15.39 6.86 -10.60
C ARG A 268 -15.81 7.56 -11.90
N GLU A 269 -16.77 8.47 -11.84
CA GLU A 269 -17.26 9.21 -13.01
C GLU A 269 -16.17 10.16 -13.55
N ILE A 270 -15.58 10.96 -12.67
CA ILE A 270 -14.50 11.89 -13.04
C ILE A 270 -13.26 11.11 -13.47
N PHE A 271 -12.98 9.97 -12.84
CA PHE A 271 -11.91 9.07 -13.24
C PHE A 271 -12.04 8.65 -14.71
N LEU A 272 -13.23 8.20 -15.16
CA LEU A 272 -13.45 7.75 -16.54
C LEU A 272 -13.23 8.88 -17.57
N SER A 273 -13.49 10.13 -17.17
CA SER A 273 -13.25 11.30 -18.02
C SER A 273 -11.76 11.66 -18.12
N ILE A 274 -11.04 11.65 -16.99
CA ILE A 274 -9.67 12.20 -16.90
C ILE A 274 -8.55 11.15 -17.02
N TYR A 275 -8.83 9.85 -16.83
CA TYR A 275 -7.78 8.81 -16.86
C TYR A 275 -7.00 8.75 -18.19
N PRO A 276 -7.58 8.95 -19.39
CA PRO A 276 -6.81 8.85 -20.62
C PRO A 276 -5.74 9.96 -20.67
N TYR A 277 -6.10 11.15 -20.20
CA TYR A 277 -5.21 12.29 -20.08
C TYR A 277 -4.10 12.06 -19.04
N LEU A 278 -4.43 11.57 -17.84
CA LEU A 278 -3.41 11.31 -16.81
C LEU A 278 -2.45 10.19 -17.22
N LEU A 279 -2.96 9.13 -17.83
CA LEU A 279 -2.16 8.01 -18.28
C LEU A 279 -1.22 8.41 -19.43
N THR A 280 -1.72 9.14 -20.42
CA THR A 280 -0.88 9.66 -21.52
C THR A 280 0.20 10.59 -21.00
N MET A 281 -0.12 11.48 -20.06
CA MET A 281 0.86 12.37 -19.44
C MET A 281 1.91 11.64 -18.60
N ALA A 282 1.52 10.62 -17.84
CA ALA A 282 2.46 9.77 -17.11
C ALA A 282 3.44 9.10 -18.08
N VAL A 283 2.93 8.51 -19.17
CA VAL A 283 3.76 7.87 -20.20
C VAL A 283 4.67 8.88 -20.89
N VAL A 284 4.17 10.07 -21.25
CA VAL A 284 5.01 11.13 -21.86
C VAL A 284 6.13 11.54 -20.92
N ALA A 285 5.84 11.80 -19.64
CA ALA A 285 6.87 12.17 -18.67
C ALA A 285 7.91 11.05 -18.48
N ALA A 286 7.48 9.79 -18.43
CA ALA A 286 8.38 8.64 -18.35
C ALA A 286 9.23 8.46 -19.61
N ILE A 287 8.66 8.66 -20.81
CA ILE A 287 9.40 8.59 -22.08
C ILE A 287 10.45 9.71 -22.15
N VAL A 288 10.10 10.94 -21.77
CA VAL A 288 11.06 12.05 -21.75
C VAL A 288 12.17 11.79 -20.74
N ALA A 289 11.84 11.26 -19.56
CA ALA A 289 12.83 10.85 -18.57
C ALA A 289 13.77 9.77 -19.11
N TRP A 290 13.22 8.72 -19.74
CA TRP A 290 13.98 7.65 -20.37
C TRP A 290 14.89 8.21 -21.47
N PHE A 291 14.37 9.07 -22.34
CA PHE A 291 15.13 9.63 -23.45
C PHE A 291 16.33 10.46 -22.97
N ILE A 292 16.16 11.24 -21.90
CA ILE A 292 17.24 12.01 -21.27
C ILE A 292 18.28 11.06 -20.67
N HIS A 293 17.83 10.02 -19.95
CA HIS A 293 18.72 9.01 -19.37
C HIS A 293 19.50 8.22 -20.44
N SER A 294 18.83 7.79 -21.51
CA SER A 294 19.41 7.00 -22.60
C SER A 294 20.45 7.75 -23.44
N ARG A 295 20.57 9.08 -23.32
CA ARG A 295 21.59 9.88 -24.02
C ARG A 295 22.93 9.95 -23.28
N GLN A 296 23.08 9.26 -22.14
CA GLN A 296 24.36 9.12 -21.47
C GLN A 296 25.31 8.14 -22.19
N LYS A 297 26.60 8.51 -22.24
CA LYS A 297 27.70 7.55 -22.41
C LYS A 297 28.06 7.02 -21.02
N ARG A 298 27.82 5.72 -20.77
CA ARG A 298 28.18 5.02 -19.52
C ARG A 298 29.64 5.26 -19.15
N PRO A 299 29.92 5.49 -17.86
CA PRO A 299 30.93 4.73 -17.16
C PRO A 299 30.22 3.74 -16.22
N GLU A 300 30.61 2.47 -16.31
CA GLU A 300 30.30 1.45 -15.31
C GLU A 300 30.95 1.79 -13.96
N ASP A 301 30.31 1.32 -12.89
CA ASP A 301 30.78 1.25 -11.52
C ASP A 301 31.05 2.58 -10.80
N GLN A 302 30.01 3.09 -10.12
CA GLN A 302 30.23 3.78 -8.85
C GLN A 302 29.14 3.40 -7.83
N PRO A 303 29.50 3.20 -6.55
CA PRO A 303 28.59 2.69 -5.55
C PRO A 303 27.48 3.71 -5.31
N ALA A 304 26.25 3.21 -5.14
CA ALA A 304 25.16 4.02 -4.60
C ALA A 304 25.63 4.61 -3.26
N GLU A 305 25.82 5.93 -3.18
CA GLU A 305 26.06 6.58 -1.90
C GLU A 305 24.90 6.20 -0.97
N THR A 306 25.22 5.52 0.12
CA THR A 306 24.28 5.18 1.20
C THR A 306 23.59 6.46 1.66
N GLU A 307 22.29 6.56 1.33
CA GLU A 307 21.48 7.72 1.65
C GLU A 307 21.32 7.81 3.17
N GLU A 308 21.92 8.82 3.81
CA GLU A 308 21.46 9.29 5.13
C GLU A 308 20.08 9.93 4.93
N ASP A 309 19.05 9.10 5.15
CA ASP A 309 17.66 9.43 4.93
C ASP A 309 17.14 10.28 6.09
N ASP A 310 17.28 11.60 5.97
CA ASP A 310 16.56 12.60 6.79
C ASP A 310 15.09 12.74 6.32
N SER A 311 14.53 11.65 5.76
CA SER A 311 13.12 11.58 5.43
C SER A 311 12.35 11.31 6.72
N SER A 312 11.90 12.40 7.34
CA SER A 312 10.96 12.34 8.46
C SER A 312 9.75 11.50 8.05
N ASN A 313 9.25 10.70 8.99
CA ASN A 313 8.13 9.80 8.72
C ASN A 313 6.93 10.63 8.22
N PRO A 314 6.40 10.42 7.01
CA PRO A 314 5.36 11.27 6.44
C PRO A 314 4.02 11.16 7.18
N LEU A 315 3.87 10.17 8.07
CA LEU A 315 2.76 10.10 9.03
C LEU A 315 2.93 11.02 10.24
N GLU A 316 3.91 11.92 10.25
CA GLU A 316 3.94 12.98 11.24
C GLU A 316 2.59 13.70 11.27
N PHE A 317 1.94 13.66 12.43
CA PHE A 317 0.64 14.30 12.69
C PHE A 317 0.62 15.77 12.22
N LYS A 318 1.78 16.43 12.23
CA LYS A 318 1.99 17.79 11.74
C LYS A 318 1.71 17.95 10.24
N VAL A 319 2.18 17.02 9.40
CA VAL A 319 1.99 17.07 7.94
C VAL A 319 0.53 16.81 7.58
N ALA A 320 -0.08 15.81 8.23
CA ALA A 320 -1.52 15.53 8.08
C ALA A 320 -2.39 16.74 8.50
N LEU A 321 -2.00 17.44 9.57
CA LEU A 321 -2.69 18.65 10.01
C LEU A 321 -2.58 19.79 8.99
N ILE A 322 -1.38 20.02 8.42
CA ILE A 322 -1.20 21.02 7.35
C ILE A 322 -2.09 20.69 6.15
N PHE A 323 -2.15 19.43 5.76
CA PHE A 323 -3.01 18.97 4.67
C PHE A 323 -4.49 19.23 4.94
N ALA A 324 -4.97 18.89 6.15
CA ALA A 324 -6.36 19.15 6.56
C ALA A 324 -6.69 20.64 6.55
N VAL A 325 -5.78 21.49 7.04
CA VAL A 325 -5.95 22.95 7.03
C VAL A 325 -6.00 23.49 5.61
N LEU A 326 -5.08 23.08 4.73
CA LEU A 326 -5.09 23.48 3.32
C LEU A 326 -6.38 23.04 2.62
N PHE A 327 -6.87 21.82 2.90
CA PHE A 327 -8.13 21.34 2.35
C PHE A 327 -9.31 22.22 2.77
N VAL A 328 -9.39 22.60 4.05
CA VAL A 328 -10.43 23.52 4.55
C VAL A 328 -10.32 24.87 3.85
N ILE A 329 -9.13 25.45 3.76
CA ILE A 329 -8.88 26.72 3.05
C ILE A 329 -9.37 26.63 1.60
N PHE A 330 -8.97 25.61 0.85
CA PHE A 330 -9.41 25.42 -0.54
C PHE A 330 -10.91 25.17 -0.66
N THR A 331 -11.55 24.56 0.33
CA THR A 331 -13.01 24.43 0.36
C THR A 331 -13.68 25.80 0.40
N PHE A 332 -13.24 26.66 1.31
CA PHE A 332 -13.78 28.03 1.40
C PHE A 332 -13.50 28.83 0.13
N LEU A 333 -12.26 28.78 -0.38
CA LEU A 333 -11.89 29.49 -1.60
C LEU A 333 -12.74 29.00 -2.78
N THR A 334 -12.90 27.70 -2.95
CA THR A 334 -13.70 27.10 -4.03
C THR A 334 -15.16 27.51 -3.93
N HIS A 335 -15.76 27.42 -2.74
CA HIS A 335 -17.16 27.81 -2.53
C HIS A 335 -17.39 29.30 -2.82
N TYR A 336 -16.61 30.20 -2.22
CA TYR A 336 -16.79 31.63 -2.45
C TYR A 336 -16.46 32.06 -3.87
N THR A 337 -15.47 31.42 -4.51
CA THR A 337 -15.15 31.66 -5.91
C THR A 337 -16.30 31.25 -6.81
N LEU A 338 -16.95 30.11 -6.54
CA LEU A 338 -18.13 29.67 -7.29
C LEU A 338 -19.31 30.62 -7.11
N VAL A 339 -19.56 31.11 -5.88
CA VAL A 339 -20.67 32.02 -5.59
C VAL A 339 -20.48 33.39 -6.23
N TYR A 340 -19.29 33.98 -6.13
CA TYR A 340 -19.05 35.37 -6.58
C TYR A 340 -18.50 35.50 -8.00
N ALA A 341 -17.64 34.57 -8.43
CA ALA A 341 -16.93 34.65 -9.71
C ALA A 341 -17.32 33.53 -10.70
N GLY A 342 -18.23 32.63 -10.29
CA GLY A 342 -18.72 31.53 -11.11
C GLY A 342 -17.62 30.57 -11.56
N THR A 343 -17.86 29.92 -12.69
CA THR A 343 -16.93 28.94 -13.29
C THR A 343 -15.63 29.57 -13.78
N GLY A 344 -15.67 30.82 -14.25
CA GLY A 344 -14.49 31.58 -14.67
C GLY A 344 -13.53 31.88 -13.51
N GLY A 345 -14.07 32.20 -12.32
CA GLY A 345 -13.27 32.33 -11.11
C GLY A 345 -12.57 31.03 -10.71
N LEU A 346 -13.25 29.89 -10.89
CA LEU A 346 -12.69 28.59 -10.55
C LEU A 346 -11.47 28.25 -11.42
N ASN A 347 -11.46 28.66 -12.70
CA ASN A 347 -10.30 28.51 -13.57
C ASN A 347 -9.09 29.33 -13.05
N LEU A 348 -9.30 30.56 -12.61
CA LEU A 348 -8.24 31.36 -11.98
C LEU A 348 -7.74 30.71 -10.68
N LEU A 349 -8.65 30.23 -9.83
CA LEU A 349 -8.29 29.54 -8.60
C LEU A 349 -7.48 28.27 -8.87
N SER A 350 -7.84 27.51 -9.91
CA SER A 350 -7.10 26.31 -10.31
C SER A 350 -5.66 26.64 -10.71
N PHE A 351 -5.44 27.76 -11.41
CA PHE A 351 -4.11 28.21 -11.76
C PHE A 351 -3.30 28.63 -10.53
N VAL A 352 -3.91 29.36 -9.59
CA VAL A 352 -3.24 29.79 -8.34
C VAL A 352 -2.92 28.59 -7.43
N SER A 353 -3.76 27.55 -7.45
CA SER A 353 -3.56 26.36 -6.61
C SER A 353 -2.22 25.67 -6.84
N GLY A 354 -1.65 25.77 -8.05
CA GLY A 354 -0.36 25.18 -8.41
C GLY A 354 0.85 25.74 -7.66
N PHE A 355 0.73 26.92 -7.05
CA PHE A 355 1.76 27.46 -6.15
C PHE A 355 1.79 26.78 -4.78
N SER A 356 0.71 26.08 -4.42
CA SER A 356 0.60 25.24 -3.23
C SER A 356 0.62 23.76 -3.63
N ASP A 357 0.47 22.86 -2.66
CA ASP A 357 0.11 21.48 -2.96
C ASP A 357 -1.28 21.48 -3.63
N ILE A 358 -1.37 20.96 -4.85
CA ILE A 358 -2.64 20.85 -5.60
C ILE A 358 -3.52 19.71 -5.12
N THR A 359 -2.99 18.79 -4.32
CA THR A 359 -3.72 17.59 -3.86
C THR A 359 -4.96 17.95 -3.03
N PRO A 360 -4.89 18.83 -2.01
CA PRO A 360 -6.09 19.28 -1.29
C PRO A 360 -7.12 19.96 -2.21
N PHE A 361 -6.68 20.73 -3.21
CA PHE A 361 -7.56 21.40 -4.16
C PHE A 361 -8.30 20.41 -5.05
N ILE A 362 -7.61 19.46 -5.68
CA ILE A 362 -8.23 18.43 -6.52
C ILE A 362 -9.20 17.58 -5.69
N LEU A 363 -8.79 17.13 -4.49
CA LEU A 363 -9.68 16.35 -3.62
C LEU A 363 -10.92 17.14 -3.21
N ASN A 364 -10.79 18.44 -2.96
CA ASN A 364 -11.93 19.30 -2.66
C ASN A 364 -12.91 19.38 -3.85
N LEU A 365 -12.42 19.51 -5.08
CA LEU A 365 -13.27 19.53 -6.26
C LEU A 365 -14.01 18.19 -6.46
N LEU A 366 -13.32 17.06 -6.28
CA LEU A 366 -13.91 15.72 -6.43
C LEU A 366 -15.04 15.46 -5.43
N GLN A 367 -14.93 15.99 -4.21
CA GLN A 367 -15.97 15.84 -3.19
C GLN A 367 -17.15 16.81 -3.39
N ASN A 368 -16.97 17.85 -4.21
CA ASN A 368 -18.01 18.83 -4.57
C ASN A 368 -18.75 18.50 -5.88
N THR A 369 -18.70 17.25 -6.36
CA THR A 369 -19.31 16.81 -7.62
C THR A 369 -20.84 17.07 -7.70
N GLY A 370 -21.54 17.21 -6.57
CA GLY A 370 -22.96 17.57 -6.53
C GLY A 370 -23.28 19.02 -6.91
N SER A 371 -22.29 19.91 -6.88
CA SER A 371 -22.48 21.37 -7.08
C SER A 371 -21.85 21.88 -8.37
N VAL A 372 -20.92 21.13 -8.97
CA VAL A 372 -20.13 21.53 -10.14
C VAL A 372 -20.13 20.41 -11.17
N ALA A 373 -20.33 20.75 -12.45
CA ALA A 373 -20.33 19.77 -13.53
C ALA A 373 -18.97 19.03 -13.62
N ALA A 374 -19.00 17.72 -13.85
CA ALA A 374 -17.80 16.87 -13.95
C ALA A 374 -16.78 17.37 -14.99
N LEU A 375 -17.26 17.98 -16.09
CA LEU A 375 -16.43 18.59 -17.12
C LEU A 375 -15.58 19.76 -16.57
N ILE A 376 -16.18 20.62 -15.74
CA ILE A 376 -15.49 21.77 -15.13
C ILE A 376 -14.45 21.27 -14.13
N ILE A 377 -14.79 20.28 -13.30
CA ILE A 377 -13.85 19.70 -12.34
C ILE A 377 -12.64 19.12 -13.07
N THR A 378 -12.88 18.44 -14.20
CA THR A 378 -11.83 17.86 -15.04
C THR A 378 -10.95 18.96 -15.64
N ALA A 379 -11.54 20.01 -16.24
CA ALA A 379 -10.81 21.14 -16.80
C ALA A 379 -9.95 21.87 -15.76
N CYS A 380 -10.52 22.22 -14.60
CA CYS A 380 -9.80 22.86 -13.51
C CYS A 380 -8.69 21.97 -12.95
N SER A 381 -8.90 20.66 -12.88
CA SER A 381 -7.85 19.70 -12.46
C SER A 381 -6.70 19.67 -13.45
N MET A 382 -6.98 19.63 -14.76
CA MET A 382 -5.94 19.68 -15.80
C MET A 382 -5.15 21.00 -15.71
N GLN A 383 -5.84 22.14 -15.56
CA GLN A 383 -5.21 23.46 -15.45
C GLN A 383 -4.34 23.60 -14.19
N ALA A 384 -4.81 23.09 -13.04
CA ALA A 384 -4.04 23.06 -11.81
C ALA A 384 -2.77 22.21 -11.93
N ILE A 385 -2.85 21.07 -12.65
CA ILE A 385 -1.69 20.21 -12.90
C ILE A 385 -0.62 20.95 -13.74
N ILE A 386 -1.01 21.69 -14.79
CA ILE A 386 -0.08 22.51 -15.58
C ILE A 386 0.63 23.52 -14.67
N SER A 387 -0.14 24.23 -13.84
CA SER A 387 0.41 25.21 -12.90
C SER A 387 1.43 24.58 -11.94
N ASN A 388 1.10 23.42 -11.36
CA ASN A 388 2.01 22.69 -10.48
C ASN A 388 3.29 22.24 -11.20
N ILE A 389 3.21 21.77 -12.45
CA ILE A 389 4.40 21.38 -13.21
C ILE A 389 5.29 22.60 -13.51
N MET A 390 4.69 23.77 -13.83
CA MET A 390 5.44 25.01 -13.99
C MET A 390 6.14 25.46 -12.70
N VAL A 391 5.45 25.37 -11.56
CA VAL A 391 6.02 25.68 -10.25
C VAL A 391 7.14 24.69 -9.89
N ASN A 392 6.97 23.40 -10.15
CA ASN A 392 7.99 22.39 -9.98
C ASN A 392 9.22 22.64 -10.87
N MET A 393 9.03 23.06 -12.12
CA MET A 393 10.12 23.48 -13.00
C MET A 393 10.86 24.69 -12.41
N PHE A 394 10.15 25.68 -11.87
CA PHE A 394 10.77 26.84 -11.21
C PHE A 394 11.58 26.43 -9.98
N TYR A 395 11.04 25.56 -9.12
CA TYR A 395 11.77 25.01 -7.98
C TYR A 395 13.02 24.25 -8.42
N ALA A 396 12.93 23.41 -9.45
CA ALA A 396 14.08 22.72 -10.01
C ALA A 396 15.17 23.70 -10.46
N LEU A 397 14.81 24.77 -11.19
CA LEU A 397 15.76 25.79 -11.66
C LEU A 397 16.36 26.62 -10.52
N PHE A 398 15.56 26.95 -9.49
CA PHE A 398 15.98 27.72 -8.34
C PHE A 398 16.97 26.92 -7.46
N PHE A 399 16.62 25.67 -7.15
CA PHE A 399 17.43 24.80 -6.31
C PHE A 399 18.63 24.20 -7.06
N ALA A 400 18.62 24.07 -8.39
CA ALA A 400 19.80 23.65 -9.16
C ALA A 400 20.91 24.73 -9.22
N GLY A 401 20.59 26.01 -8.96
CA GLY A 401 21.57 27.11 -8.93
C GLY A 401 21.76 27.83 -10.27
N LYS A 402 22.14 29.13 -10.22
CA LYS A 402 22.15 30.05 -11.38
C LYS A 402 23.17 29.71 -12.49
N GLY A 403 24.26 29.01 -12.16
CA GLY A 403 25.33 28.63 -13.10
C GLY A 403 25.33 27.16 -13.54
N SER A 404 24.26 26.41 -13.24
CA SER A 404 24.26 24.97 -13.51
C SER A 404 24.01 24.65 -14.98
N LYS A 405 24.86 23.78 -15.55
CA LYS A 405 24.72 23.22 -16.91
C LYS A 405 23.47 22.33 -17.10
N LEU A 406 22.70 22.13 -16.02
CA LEU A 406 21.44 21.40 -15.96
C LEU A 406 20.23 22.15 -16.53
N ARG A 407 20.30 23.48 -16.59
CA ARG A 407 19.16 24.32 -16.99
C ARG A 407 18.56 23.96 -18.35
N PRO A 408 19.35 23.68 -19.42
CA PRO A 408 18.80 23.30 -20.71
C PRO A 408 18.01 21.99 -20.65
N TRP A 409 18.49 21.02 -19.87
CA TRP A 409 17.81 19.72 -19.69
C TRP A 409 16.53 19.86 -18.87
N ILE A 410 16.54 20.67 -17.81
CA ILE A 410 15.34 20.95 -17.02
C ILE A 410 14.31 21.69 -17.88
N LEU A 411 14.71 22.77 -18.57
CA LEU A 411 13.82 23.55 -19.45
C LEU A 411 13.29 22.71 -20.61
N GLY A 412 14.14 21.90 -21.23
CA GLY A 412 13.73 21.01 -22.32
C GLY A 412 12.78 19.91 -21.84
N GLY A 413 13.15 19.20 -20.78
CA GLY A 413 12.35 18.09 -20.24
C GLY A 413 11.00 18.54 -19.70
N PHE A 414 10.99 19.50 -18.76
CA PHE A 414 9.73 20.04 -18.23
C PHE A 414 8.96 20.81 -19.30
N GLY A 415 9.64 21.53 -20.19
CA GLY A 415 9.01 22.26 -21.29
C GLY A 415 8.25 21.35 -22.25
N VAL A 416 8.80 20.19 -22.62
CA VAL A 416 8.10 19.18 -23.43
C VAL A 416 6.85 18.68 -22.70
N VAL A 417 6.97 18.32 -21.42
CA VAL A 417 5.83 17.86 -20.61
C VAL A 417 4.73 18.93 -20.51
N ILE A 418 5.10 20.19 -20.24
CA ILE A 418 4.16 21.32 -20.16
C ILE A 418 3.50 21.57 -21.52
N THR A 419 4.25 21.53 -22.61
CA THR A 419 3.71 21.79 -23.96
C THR A 419 2.74 20.69 -24.37
N CYS A 420 3.08 19.42 -24.17
CA CYS A 420 2.15 18.32 -24.40
C CYS A 420 0.88 18.48 -23.56
N ASN A 421 1.04 18.92 -22.31
CA ASN A 421 -0.08 19.12 -21.40
C ASN A 421 -1.04 20.23 -21.86
N LEU A 422 -0.48 21.36 -22.29
CA LEU A 422 -1.24 22.46 -22.89
C LEU A 422 -1.97 22.03 -24.17
N VAL A 423 -1.32 21.24 -25.02
CA VAL A 423 -1.95 20.73 -26.26
C VAL A 423 -3.14 19.83 -25.91
N LEU A 424 -2.99 18.88 -24.98
CA LEU A 424 -4.12 18.04 -24.57
C LEU A 424 -5.24 18.84 -23.90
N LEU A 425 -4.90 19.87 -23.11
CA LEU A 425 -5.90 20.75 -22.50
C LEU A 425 -6.65 21.55 -23.57
N LEU A 426 -5.97 22.05 -24.61
CA LEU A 426 -6.63 22.72 -25.74
C LEU A 426 -7.57 21.76 -26.49
N PHE A 427 -7.15 20.53 -26.73
CA PHE A 427 -8.02 19.50 -27.32
C PHE A 427 -9.23 19.15 -26.45
N PHE A 428 -9.14 19.31 -25.13
CA PHE A 428 -10.28 19.09 -24.23
C PHE A 428 -11.32 20.22 -24.29
N TYR A 429 -10.92 21.44 -24.64
CA TYR A 429 -11.80 22.60 -24.78
C TYR A 429 -12.44 22.74 -26.17
N ILE A 430 -11.90 22.07 -27.19
CA ILE A 430 -12.42 21.99 -28.56
C ILE A 430 -13.42 20.85 -28.64
#